data_AF-A0A382IQ07-F1
#
_entry.id   AF-A0A382IQ07-F1
#
_cell.length_a   1.000
_cell.length_b   1.000
_cell.length_c   1.000
_cell.angle_alpha   90.00
_cell.angle_beta   90.00
_cell.angle_gamma   90.00
#
_symmetry.space_group_name_H-M   'P 1'
#
loop_
_entity.id
_entity.type
_entity.pdbx_description
1 polymer ?
#
loop_
_entity_poly.entity_id
_entity_poly.type
_entity_poly.pdbx_seq_one_letter_code
_entity_poly.pdbx_strand_id
1 'polypeptide(L)' 'MRFVLTGGSGFVGNFLINKLCYLYPQIEIHNLDSNPRKPIYKIESGRQNLTNHLVDITNKDDLMK' A
#
# COMPACT_ATOMS: atom_id res chain seq x y z
N MET A 1 10.72 -6.08 -9.55
CA MET A 1 9.26 -6.23 -9.64
C MET A 1 8.63 -5.47 -8.49
N ARG A 2 7.49 -4.81 -8.69
CA ARG A 2 6.78 -4.04 -7.65
C ARG A 2 5.27 -4.23 -7.79
N PHE A 3 4.55 -4.15 -6.67
CA PHE A 3 3.10 -4.09 -6.66
C PHE A 3 2.63 -2.65 -6.48
N VAL A 4 1.69 -2.22 -7.32
CA VAL A 4 0.99 -0.95 -7.15
C VAL A 4 -0.47 -1.28 -6.89
N LEU A 5 -1.01 -0.81 -5.77
CA LEU A 5 -2.38 -1.10 -5.35
C LEU A 5 -3.14 0.20 -5.15
N THR A 6 -4.45 0.14 -5.38
CA THR A 6 -5.41 1.20 -5.04
C THR A 6 -6.40 0.68 -3.99
N GLY A 7 -6.93 1.57 -3.16
CA GLY A 7 -7.93 1.21 -2.15
C GLY A 7 -7.37 0.35 -1.02
N GLY A 8 -6.07 0.49 -0.71
CA GLY A 8 -5.41 -0.18 0.40
C GLY A 8 -6.00 0.15 1.77
N SER A 9 -6.71 1.28 1.90
CA SER A 9 -7.45 1.65 3.11
C SER A 9 -8.78 0.89 3.26
N GLY A 10 -9.29 0.26 2.20
CA GLY A 10 -10.49 -0.56 2.21
C GLY A 10 -10.25 -1.96 2.77
N PHE A 11 -11.32 -2.69 3.05
CA PHE A 11 -11.25 -4.03 3.65
C PHE A 11 -10.39 -5.01 2.85
N VAL A 12 -10.68 -5.14 1.55
CA VAL A 12 -9.97 -6.07 0.65
C VAL A 12 -8.53 -5.60 0.40
N GLY A 13 -8.33 -4.31 0.17
CA GLY A 13 -7.00 -3.75 -0.08
C GLY A 13 -6.06 -3.95 1.10
N ASN A 14 -6.53 -3.71 2.32
CA ASN A 14 -5.75 -3.93 3.53
C ASN A 14 -5.39 -5.42 3.72
N PHE A 15 -6.35 -6.34 3.50
CA PHE A 15 -6.07 -7.78 3.55
C PHE A 15 -5.02 -8.20 2.52
N LEU A 16 -5.13 -7.70 1.29
CA LEU A 16 -4.20 -8.00 0.20
C LEU A 16 -2.79 -7.45 0.51
N ILE A 17 -2.67 -6.21 0.96
CA ILE A 17 -1.39 -5.62 1.38
C ILE A 17 -0.74 -6.50 2.44
N ASN A 18 -1.47 -6.92 3.47
CA ASN A 18 -0.93 -7.78 4.52
C ASN A 18 -0.44 -9.13 3.97
N LYS A 19 -1.19 -9.74 3.05
CA LYS A 19 -0.77 -11.00 2.39
C LYS A 19 0.48 -10.80 1.53
N LEU A 20 0.56 -9.70 0.77
CA LEU A 20 1.72 -9.42 -0.08
C LEU A 20 2.98 -9.13 0.75
N CYS A 21 2.85 -8.35 1.83
CA CYS A 21 3.97 -8.10 2.74
C CYS A 21 4.50 -9.39 3.38
N TYR A 22 3.62 -10.33 3.72
CA TYR A 22 4.00 -11.63 4.28
C TYR A 22 4.66 -12.55 3.25
N LEU A 23 4.07 -12.68 2.06
CA LEU A 23 4.53 -13.62 1.03
C LEU A 23 5.78 -13.13 0.29
N TYR A 24 5.94 -11.81 0.16
CA TYR A 24 6.98 -11.20 -0.66
C TYR A 24 7.72 -10.07 0.08
N PRO A 25 8.39 -10.36 1.21
CA PRO A 25 9.00 -9.34 2.08
C PRO A 25 10.07 -8.47 1.41
N GLN A 26 10.63 -8.92 0.29
CA GLN A 26 11.64 -8.21 -0.50
C GLN A 26 11.06 -7.37 -1.66
N ILE A 27 9.77 -7.50 -1.97
CA ILE A 27 9.14 -6.81 -3.11
C ILE A 27 8.54 -5.49 -2.64
N GLU A 28 8.81 -4.40 -3.34
CA GLU A 28 8.23 -3.09 -3.02
C GLU A 28 6.72 -3.06 -3.32
N ILE A 29 5.95 -2.58 -2.36
CA ILE A 29 4.50 -2.42 -2.43
C ILE A 29 4.19 -0.92 -2.31
N HIS A 30 3.54 -0.36 -3.32
CA HIS A 30 3.11 1.03 -3.36
C HIS A 30 1.59 1.07 -3.28
N ASN A 31 1.04 1.62 -2.21
CA ASN A 31 -0.39 1.83 -2.07
C ASN A 31 -0.72 3.28 -2.43
N LEU A 32 -1.54 3.47 -3.46
CA LEU A 32 -2.10 4.75 -3.88
C LEU A 32 -3.51 4.86 -3.29
N ASP A 33 -3.69 5.75 -2.33
CA ASP A 33 -4.96 5.87 -1.62
C ASP A 33 -5.26 7.33 -1.28
N SER A 34 -6.54 7.71 -1.33
CA SER A 34 -6.97 9.06 -0.97
C SER A 34 -7.01 9.25 0.55
N ASN A 35 -6.99 8.16 1.32
CA ASN A 35 -6.89 8.18 2.78
C ASN A 35 -6.00 7.04 3.30
N PRO A 36 -4.68 7.10 3.06
CA PRO A 36 -3.76 6.04 3.43
C PRO A 36 -3.72 5.92 4.95
N ARG A 37 -4.29 4.83 5.47
CA ARG A 37 -4.15 4.49 6.90
C ARG A 37 -2.82 3.78 7.12
N LYS A 38 -2.16 4.10 8.23
CA LYS A 38 -1.04 3.29 8.69
C LYS A 38 -1.57 1.88 8.95
N PRO A 39 -0.92 0.82 8.42
CA PRO A 39 -1.34 -0.54 8.72
C PRO A 39 -1.30 -0.74 10.23
N ILE A 40 -2.39 -1.31 10.76
CA ILE A 40 -2.59 -1.51 12.20
C ILE A 40 -1.67 -2.61 12.73
N TYR A 41 -1.13 -3.46 11.84
CA TYR A 41 -0.33 -4.62 12.19
C TYR A 41 1.17 -4.33 12.06
N LYS A 42 1.91 -4.53 13.16
CA LYS A 42 3.38 -4.59 13.13
C LYS A 42 3.78 -5.88 12.43
N ILE A 43 4.40 -5.76 11.25
CA ILE A 43 5.07 -6.90 10.62
C ILE A 43 6.25 -7.27 11.52
N GLU A 44 6.25 -8.51 12.03
CA GLU A 44 7.17 -9.02 13.05
C GLU A 44 8.66 -8.94 12.64
N SER A 45 8.98 -8.77 11.36
CA SER A 45 10.36 -8.73 10.85
C SER A 45 10.95 -7.32 10.68
N GLY A 46 10.26 -6.25 11.07
CA GLY A 46 10.81 -4.88 11.10
C GLY A 46 11.10 -4.23 9.74
N ARG A 47 10.98 -4.95 8.62
CA ARG A 47 11.00 -4.37 7.27
C ARG A 47 9.58 -4.29 6.72
N GLN A 48 8.99 -3.10 6.75
CA GLN A 48 7.80 -2.80 5.96
C GLN A 48 8.26 -2.40 4.57
N ASN A 49 8.01 -3.27 3.59
CA ASN A 49 8.19 -3.04 2.15
C ASN A 49 7.00 -2.27 1.53
N LEU A 50 6.17 -1.65 2.37
CA LEU A 50 4.99 -0.88 1.98
C LEU A 50 5.29 0.62 2.03
N THR A 51 5.06 1.30 0.91
CA THR A 51 5.03 2.76 0.81
C THR A 51 3.61 3.23 0.50
N ASN A 52 3.07 4.10 1.34
CA ASN A 52 1.75 4.71 1.11
C ASN A 52 1.92 6.07 0.43
N HIS A 53 1.13 6.30 -0.62
CA HIS A 53 1.04 7.57 -1.35
C HIS A 53 -0.36 8.12 -1.15
N LEU A 54 -0.46 9.37 -0.71
CA LEU A 54 -1.72 10.11 -0.66
C LEU A 54 -2.03 10.57 -2.08
N VAL A 55 -2.90 9.84 -2.77
CA VAL A 55 -3.26 10.09 -4.17
C VAL A 55 -4.77 9.96 -4.33
N ASP A 56 -5.41 11.02 -4.80
CA ASP A 56 -6.75 10.93 -5.35
C ASP A 56 -6.66 10.54 -6.83
N ILE A 57 -6.98 9.28 -7.15
CA ILE A 57 -6.92 8.77 -8.53
C ILE A 57 -7.96 9.42 -9.47
N THR A 58 -8.95 10.14 -8.92
CA THR A 58 -9.89 10.94 -9.72
C THR A 58 -9.32 12.31 -10.08
N ASN A 59 -8.26 12.75 -9.38
CA ASN A 59 -7.53 13.97 -9.66
C ASN A 59 -6.27 13.67 -10.50
N LYS A 60 -6.27 14.09 -11.77
CA LYS A 60 -5.16 13.82 -12.70
C LYS A 60 -3.83 14.44 -12.24
N ASP A 61 -3.87 15.57 -11.54
CA ASP A 61 -2.67 16.27 -11.08
C ASP A 61 -1.96 15.49 -9.97
N ASP A 62 -2.72 14.76 -9.13
CA ASP A 62 -2.14 13.92 -8.09
C ASP A 62 -1.48 12.65 -8.65
N LEU A 63 -1.90 12.18 -9.83
CA LEU A 63 -1.30 11.04 -10.51
C LEU A 63 0.00 11.38 -11.26
N MET A 64 0.22 12.67 -11.56
CA MET A 64 1.38 13.15 -12.32
C MET A 64 2.47 13.78 -11.45
N LYS A 65 2.30 13.79 -10.12
CA LYS A 65 3.33 14.18 -9.13
C LYS A 65 4.42 13.12 -8.98
#